data_AF-A0A1H1LLP6-F1
#
_entry.id   AF-A0A1H1LLP6-F1
#
_cell.length_a   1.000
_cell.length_b   1.000
_cell.length_c   1.000
_cell.angle_alpha   90.00
_cell.angle_beta   90.00
_cell.angle_gamma   90.00
#
_symmetry.space_group_name_H-M   'P 1'
#
loop_
_entity.id
_entity.type
_entity.pdbx_description
1 polymer ?
#
loop_
_entity_poly.entity_id
_entity_poly.type
_entity_poly.pdbx_seq_one_letter_code
_entity_poly.pdbx_strand_id
1 'polypeptide(L)'
;MTATLAADAFTARGAGMRIAFVAPARYPVREPYAGGLEAFCHTLVGALRAEGHHVDFYAAEGSDGNVHDFQLPGVDWGEDADAATDTTYPPGAKEREDAAFARLRAHLVEAGYDVVHNNSLNPFMFAGAHSPEPLPMVTTLHTPALPELTAAIRGAGDLAGRFAAVSPRTARSWTIPHPVHVIPNGVDVSAWRPGPGGASAVWFGRLVPEKGAHLAIDACRLVGIPLLLAGRMGDREYFRGEIEPRLDATQARWLGELSHAELRSLVGHCAVSVVTPRWEEPFGLVAFESMACGTPVAAFDRGGMGELLRFAPAALAEPDDVESLARAISAALGLSRGHVREWVARRYSLARTARRYTALYKEVALR
;
A
#
# COMPACT_ATOMS: atom_id res chain seq x y z
N MET A 1 50.17 31.75 -24.01
CA MET A 1 49.92 31.38 -22.60
C MET A 1 48.41 31.36 -22.40
N THR A 2 47.69 30.34 -22.88
CA THR A 2 47.31 29.08 -22.19
C THR A 2 46.58 29.25 -20.86
N ALA A 3 45.30 28.84 -20.88
CA ALA A 3 44.48 28.26 -19.81
C ALA A 3 43.91 29.26 -18.76
N THR A 4 42.68 29.14 -18.25
CA THR A 4 41.72 28.02 -18.23
C THR A 4 40.31 28.55 -17.94
N LEU A 5 39.31 27.90 -18.53
CA LEU A 5 37.92 27.83 -18.07
C LEU A 5 37.84 27.24 -16.65
N ALA A 6 36.92 27.73 -15.83
CA ALA A 6 36.19 26.88 -14.88
C ALA A 6 34.87 27.56 -14.49
N ALA A 7 33.79 27.01 -15.02
CA ALA A 7 32.44 27.23 -14.55
C ALA A 7 32.24 26.38 -13.29
N ASP A 8 32.14 27.00 -12.12
CA ASP A 8 31.70 26.32 -10.90
C ASP A 8 30.22 26.60 -10.67
N ALA A 9 29.39 25.98 -11.50
CA ALA A 9 28.04 25.59 -11.10
C ALA A 9 28.13 24.23 -10.41
N PHE A 10 28.68 24.20 -9.19
CA PHE A 10 28.66 23.00 -8.36
C PHE A 10 27.24 22.83 -7.82
N THR A 11 26.45 22.00 -8.50
CA THR A 11 25.18 21.48 -8.02
C THR A 11 25.38 20.80 -6.66
N ALA A 12 24.88 21.40 -5.58
CA ALA A 12 24.68 20.72 -4.31
C ALA A 12 23.58 19.67 -4.46
N ARG A 13 23.88 18.53 -5.07
CA ARG A 13 23.20 17.27 -4.77
C ARG A 13 23.67 16.89 -3.37
N GLY A 14 22.92 17.28 -2.34
CA GLY A 14 23.19 16.82 -0.97
C GLY A 14 23.30 15.30 -0.97
N ALA A 15 24.33 14.77 -0.31
CA ALA A 15 24.57 13.33 -0.20
C ALA A 15 23.27 12.59 0.20
N GLY A 16 23.03 11.43 -0.42
CA GLY A 16 21.88 10.61 -0.09
C GLY A 16 21.89 10.17 1.37
N MET A 17 20.73 10.21 2.02
CA MET A 17 20.55 9.77 3.41
C MET A 17 20.69 8.25 3.55
N ARG A 18 21.16 7.79 4.72
CA ARG A 18 21.11 6.41 5.20
C ARG A 18 19.76 6.15 5.88
N ILE A 19 18.95 5.32 5.26
CA ILE A 19 17.57 5.04 5.65
C ILE A 19 17.45 3.57 6.07
N ALA A 20 16.98 3.32 7.30
CA ALA A 20 16.47 2.01 7.68
C ALA A 20 14.97 1.95 7.36
N PHE A 21 14.59 1.16 6.36
CA PHE A 21 13.20 1.00 5.96
C PHE A 21 12.65 -0.30 6.53
N VAL A 22 11.67 -0.21 7.43
CA VAL A 22 11.13 -1.36 8.17
C VAL A 22 9.75 -1.72 7.61
N ALA A 23 9.62 -2.93 7.07
CA ALA A 23 8.38 -3.51 6.55
C ALA A 23 7.54 -4.20 7.65
N PRO A 24 6.27 -4.55 7.36
CA PRO A 24 5.59 -5.61 8.12
C PRO A 24 6.35 -6.94 8.01
N ALA A 25 6.17 -7.81 9.01
CA ALA A 25 6.87 -9.09 9.08
C ALA A 25 6.03 -10.28 8.61
N ARG A 26 4.71 -10.13 8.39
CA ARG A 26 3.82 -11.28 8.12
C ARG A 26 4.15 -12.02 6.84
N TYR A 27 4.29 -11.28 5.74
CA TYR A 27 4.54 -11.83 4.41
C TYR A 27 5.90 -11.35 3.86
N PRO A 28 6.62 -12.21 3.12
CA PRO A 28 7.74 -11.76 2.32
C PRO A 28 7.31 -10.66 1.34
N VAL A 29 8.07 -9.57 1.30
CA VAL A 29 7.84 -8.45 0.38
C VAL A 29 8.49 -8.79 -0.96
N ARG A 30 7.73 -9.49 -1.81
CA ARG A 30 8.13 -9.85 -3.18
C ARG A 30 6.88 -10.05 -4.05
N GLU A 31 7.06 -10.10 -5.36
CA GLU A 31 5.96 -10.38 -6.28
C GLU A 31 5.64 -11.88 -6.38
N PRO A 32 4.35 -12.27 -6.49
CA PRO A 32 3.16 -11.44 -6.29
C PRO A 32 3.01 -11.01 -4.83
N TYR A 33 2.65 -9.75 -4.58
CA TYR A 33 2.55 -9.21 -3.23
C TYR A 33 1.32 -9.76 -2.52
N ALA A 34 1.46 -10.11 -1.25
CA ALA A 34 0.35 -10.53 -0.42
C ALA A 34 -0.72 -9.43 -0.25
N GLY A 35 -0.31 -8.16 -0.22
CA GLY A 35 -1.22 -7.02 -0.09
C GLY A 35 -0.59 -5.68 -0.48
N GLY A 36 -1.36 -4.62 -0.28
CA GLY A 36 -0.96 -3.26 -0.64
C GLY A 36 0.17 -2.69 0.22
N LEU A 37 0.38 -3.23 1.44
CA LEU A 37 1.46 -2.80 2.31
C LEU A 37 2.81 -3.33 1.82
N GLU A 38 2.87 -4.59 1.41
CA GLU A 38 4.05 -5.19 0.79
C GLU A 38 4.39 -4.46 -0.53
N ALA A 39 3.38 -4.20 -1.38
CA ALA A 39 3.54 -3.44 -2.61
C ALA A 39 4.08 -2.02 -2.36
N PHE A 40 3.54 -1.31 -1.36
CA PHE A 40 4.01 0.00 -0.96
C PHE A 40 5.48 -0.03 -0.52
N CYS A 41 5.85 -0.99 0.36
CA CYS A 41 7.21 -1.07 0.88
C CYS A 41 8.20 -1.33 -0.25
N HIS A 42 7.94 -2.31 -1.12
CA HIS A 42 8.85 -2.64 -2.22
C HIS A 42 9.04 -1.46 -3.17
N THR A 43 7.93 -0.86 -3.62
CA THR A 43 7.98 0.24 -4.60
C THR A 43 8.62 1.50 -4.01
N LEU A 44 8.31 1.87 -2.76
CA LEU A 44 8.90 3.06 -2.13
C LEU A 44 10.40 2.88 -1.86
N VAL A 45 10.84 1.69 -1.42
CA VAL A 45 12.28 1.39 -1.27
C VAL A 45 13.02 1.59 -2.60
N GLY A 46 12.47 1.03 -3.69
CA GLY A 46 13.03 1.22 -5.03
C GLY A 46 13.10 2.70 -5.44
N ALA A 47 12.04 3.46 -5.17
CA ALA A 47 11.99 4.89 -5.50
C ALA A 47 12.97 5.74 -4.67
N LEU A 48 13.14 5.45 -3.37
CA LEU A 48 14.10 6.13 -2.52
C LEU A 48 15.55 5.83 -2.94
N ARG A 49 15.85 4.57 -3.29
CA ARG A 49 17.15 4.18 -3.87
C ARG A 49 17.40 4.91 -5.21
N ALA A 50 16.38 5.05 -6.05
CA ALA A 50 16.47 5.79 -7.31
C ALA A 50 16.65 7.32 -7.12
N GLU A 51 16.22 7.87 -5.99
CA GLU A 51 16.53 9.26 -5.58
C GLU A 51 17.96 9.44 -5.06
N GLY A 52 18.72 8.35 -4.90
CA GLY A 52 20.12 8.35 -4.48
C GLY A 52 20.33 8.09 -2.99
N HIS A 53 19.29 7.70 -2.25
CA HIS A 53 19.40 7.32 -0.84
C HIS A 53 20.00 5.91 -0.68
N HIS A 54 20.74 5.70 0.40
CA HIS A 54 21.15 4.38 0.84
C HIS A 54 20.04 3.79 1.71
N VAL A 55 19.35 2.76 1.22
CA VAL A 55 18.18 2.19 1.90
C VAL A 55 18.44 0.74 2.27
N ASP A 56 18.59 0.49 3.57
CA ASP A 56 18.63 -0.85 4.15
C ASP A 56 17.20 -1.28 4.46
N PHE A 57 16.77 -2.38 3.83
CA PHE A 57 15.39 -2.84 3.88
C PHE A 57 15.24 -4.01 4.85
N TYR A 58 14.62 -3.76 5.99
CA TYR A 58 14.34 -4.74 7.04
C TYR A 58 12.94 -5.33 6.83
N ALA A 59 12.88 -6.56 6.34
CA ALA A 59 11.65 -7.24 5.95
C ALA A 59 11.70 -8.73 6.30
N ALA A 60 10.57 -9.41 6.13
CA ALA A 60 10.48 -10.86 6.33
C ALA A 60 11.47 -11.63 5.45
N GLU A 61 11.93 -12.78 5.93
CA GLU A 61 12.76 -13.70 5.15
C GLU A 61 12.13 -13.99 3.78
N GLY A 62 12.96 -14.03 2.74
CA GLY A 62 12.52 -14.23 1.36
C GLY A 62 11.96 -12.98 0.65
N SER A 63 12.02 -11.80 1.27
CA SER A 63 11.68 -10.52 0.62
C SER A 63 12.74 -10.07 -0.40
N ASP A 64 12.33 -9.38 -1.45
CA ASP A 64 13.24 -8.86 -2.48
C ASP A 64 14.03 -7.65 -1.95
N GLY A 65 15.36 -7.71 -2.08
CA GLY A 65 16.27 -6.60 -1.74
C GLY A 65 16.34 -6.26 -0.25
N ASN A 66 16.01 -7.21 0.63
CA ASN A 66 16.13 -7.10 2.08
C ASN A 66 17.58 -7.30 2.58
N VAL A 67 17.86 -6.83 3.79
CA VAL A 67 19.15 -7.08 4.46
C VAL A 67 19.23 -8.55 4.86
N HIS A 68 20.28 -9.25 4.41
CA HIS A 68 20.44 -10.68 4.70
C HIS A 68 20.87 -10.96 6.15
N ASP A 69 21.67 -10.07 6.74
CA ASP A 69 22.19 -10.25 8.11
C ASP A 69 21.12 -10.02 9.19
N PHE A 70 19.97 -9.46 8.81
CA PHE A 70 18.85 -9.23 9.72
C PHE A 70 17.51 -9.43 9.00
N GLN A 71 16.87 -10.58 9.23
CA GLN A 71 15.60 -10.94 8.61
C GLN A 71 14.52 -11.16 9.67
N LEU A 72 13.31 -10.68 9.36
CA LEU A 72 12.14 -10.93 10.21
C LEU A 72 11.59 -12.33 9.92
N PRO A 73 11.05 -13.05 10.93
CA PRO A 73 10.81 -14.48 10.83
C PRO A 73 9.64 -14.90 9.92
N GLY A 74 8.84 -13.97 9.40
CA GLY A 74 7.59 -14.35 8.74
C GLY A 74 6.54 -14.87 9.72
N VAL A 75 5.38 -15.27 9.18
CA VAL A 75 4.43 -16.14 9.89
C VAL A 75 4.44 -17.51 9.23
N ASP A 76 4.98 -18.50 9.95
CA ASP A 76 4.94 -19.90 9.55
C ASP A 76 3.71 -20.58 10.16
N TRP A 77 2.82 -21.04 9.28
CA TRP A 77 1.59 -21.76 9.61
C TRP A 77 1.80 -23.27 9.68
N GLY A 78 2.95 -23.80 9.26
CA GLY A 78 3.25 -25.23 9.29
C GLY A 78 2.16 -26.08 8.62
N GLU A 79 1.68 -27.10 9.33
CA GLU A 79 0.62 -28.01 8.87
C GLU A 79 -0.77 -27.33 8.83
N ASP A 80 -0.96 -26.19 9.50
CA ASP A 80 -2.21 -25.42 9.55
C ASP A 80 -2.26 -24.32 8.47
N ALA A 81 -1.53 -24.48 7.36
CA ALA A 81 -1.53 -23.51 6.26
C ALA A 81 -2.94 -23.21 5.71
N ASP A 82 -3.86 -24.17 5.82
CA ASP A 82 -5.26 -24.02 5.41
C ASP A 82 -6.07 -23.07 6.33
N ALA A 83 -5.60 -22.83 7.55
CA ALA A 83 -6.19 -21.89 8.52
C ALA A 83 -5.58 -20.48 8.45
N ALA A 84 -4.63 -20.26 7.53
CA ALA A 84 -3.93 -19.00 7.42
C ALA A 84 -4.90 -17.84 7.09
N THR A 85 -4.83 -16.78 7.90
CA THR A 85 -5.54 -15.53 7.64
C THR A 85 -4.58 -14.35 7.68
N ASP A 86 -5.07 -13.18 7.25
CA ASP A 86 -4.31 -11.94 7.30
C ASP A 86 -4.26 -11.28 8.69
N THR A 87 -5.07 -11.77 9.66
CA THR A 87 -5.25 -11.10 10.96
C THR A 87 -4.94 -11.99 12.16
N THR A 88 -4.93 -13.32 12.00
CA THR A 88 -4.66 -14.27 13.08
C THR A 88 -3.21 -14.77 13.03
N TYR A 89 -2.71 -15.29 14.15
CA TYR A 89 -1.37 -15.87 14.25
C TYR A 89 -1.48 -17.31 14.78
N PRO A 90 -0.67 -18.25 14.28
CA PRO A 90 -0.53 -19.55 14.92
C PRO A 90 0.14 -19.38 16.32
N PRO A 91 -0.04 -20.34 17.23
CA PRO A 91 0.51 -20.25 18.58
C PRO A 91 2.02 -19.91 18.61
N GLY A 92 2.40 -18.91 19.39
CA GLY A 92 3.79 -18.49 19.53
C GLY A 92 4.34 -17.60 18.40
N ALA A 93 3.62 -17.44 17.27
CA ALA A 93 4.14 -16.67 16.14
C ALA A 93 4.15 -15.16 16.41
N LYS A 94 3.15 -14.65 17.13
CA LYS A 94 3.09 -13.23 17.52
C LYS A 94 4.24 -12.89 18.47
N GLU A 95 4.54 -13.75 19.43
CA GLU A 95 5.64 -13.58 20.38
C GLU A 95 7.01 -13.61 19.69
N ARG A 96 7.17 -14.48 18.68
CA ARG A 96 8.39 -14.51 17.85
C ARG A 96 8.55 -13.24 17.01
N GLU A 97 7.46 -12.74 16.44
CA GLU A 97 7.43 -11.48 15.69
C GLU A 97 7.80 -10.30 16.62
N ASP A 98 7.16 -10.19 17.77
CA ASP A 98 7.43 -9.17 18.78
C ASP A 98 8.90 -9.19 19.25
N ALA A 99 9.44 -10.38 19.54
CA ALA A 99 10.84 -10.54 19.90
C ALA A 99 11.79 -10.14 18.77
N ALA A 100 11.42 -10.38 17.51
CA ALA A 100 12.22 -9.96 16.35
C ALA A 100 12.22 -8.43 16.19
N PHE A 101 11.09 -7.76 16.37
CA PHE A 101 11.03 -6.29 16.34
C PHE A 101 11.76 -5.65 17.53
N ALA A 102 11.72 -6.26 18.71
CA ALA A 102 12.51 -5.81 19.86
C ALA A 102 14.03 -5.85 19.56
N ARG A 103 14.52 -6.96 18.97
CA ARG A 103 15.93 -7.05 18.52
C ARG A 103 16.25 -6.05 17.42
N LEU A 104 15.33 -5.85 16.47
CA LEU A 104 15.51 -4.91 15.37
C LEU A 104 15.66 -3.49 15.92
N ARG A 105 14.80 -3.08 16.85
CA ARG A 105 14.91 -1.76 17.47
C ARG A 105 16.25 -1.57 18.17
N ALA A 106 16.70 -2.53 18.97
CA ALA A 106 18.00 -2.47 19.64
C ALA A 106 19.15 -2.30 18.63
N HIS A 107 19.12 -3.08 17.54
CA HIS A 107 20.08 -2.93 16.43
C HIS A 107 20.04 -1.53 15.80
N LEU A 108 18.84 -1.00 15.54
CA LEU A 108 18.67 0.31 14.89
C LEU A 108 19.13 1.49 15.74
N VAL A 109 19.07 1.38 17.06
CA VAL A 109 19.60 2.40 18.00
C VAL A 109 21.11 2.57 17.83
N GLU A 110 21.83 1.48 17.52
CA GLU A 110 23.30 1.48 17.41
C GLU A 110 23.80 1.70 15.97
N ALA A 111 22.94 1.48 14.96
CA ALA A 111 23.35 1.45 13.55
C ALA A 111 23.62 2.84 12.90
N GLY A 112 23.24 3.93 13.57
CA GLY A 112 23.54 5.30 13.14
C GLY A 112 22.89 5.71 11.81
N TYR A 113 21.61 5.38 11.61
CA TYR A 113 20.83 5.82 10.46
C TYR A 113 20.39 7.28 10.59
N ASP A 114 20.31 8.00 9.47
CA ASP A 114 19.75 9.36 9.45
C ASP A 114 18.25 9.34 9.74
N VAL A 115 17.56 8.27 9.32
CA VAL A 115 16.13 8.06 9.57
C VAL A 115 15.77 6.58 9.58
N VAL A 116 14.84 6.21 10.47
CA VAL A 116 14.13 4.93 10.47
C VAL A 116 12.72 5.16 9.93
N HIS A 117 12.39 4.61 8.76
CA HIS A 117 11.02 4.63 8.25
C HIS A 117 10.29 3.34 8.65
N ASN A 118 9.50 3.43 9.71
CA ASN A 118 8.68 2.36 10.22
C ASN A 118 7.35 2.23 9.45
N ASN A 119 7.13 1.07 8.85
CA ASN A 119 5.84 0.67 8.27
C ASN A 119 5.32 -0.62 8.93
N SER A 120 5.97 -1.06 10.01
CA SER A 120 5.52 -2.21 10.77
C SER A 120 4.27 -1.87 11.58
N LEU A 121 3.38 -2.85 11.72
CA LEU A 121 2.24 -2.79 12.63
C LEU A 121 2.61 -3.39 13.99
N ASN A 122 3.84 -3.15 14.46
CA ASN A 122 4.37 -3.76 15.67
C ASN A 122 4.69 -2.71 16.77
N PRO A 123 4.20 -2.86 18.01
CA PRO A 123 4.40 -1.89 19.07
C PRO A 123 5.85 -1.80 19.57
N PHE A 124 6.68 -2.84 19.36
CA PHE A 124 8.06 -2.89 19.86
C PHE A 124 9.02 -1.96 19.12
N MET A 125 8.59 -1.30 18.04
CA MET A 125 9.37 -0.25 17.37
C MET A 125 9.39 1.07 18.15
N PHE A 126 8.42 1.31 19.05
CA PHE A 126 8.35 2.54 19.84
C PHE A 126 9.17 2.45 21.12
N ALA A 127 9.61 3.59 21.65
CA ALA A 127 10.35 3.64 22.92
C ALA A 127 9.50 3.08 24.06
N GLY A 128 10.11 2.24 24.90
CA GLY A 128 9.42 1.56 25.98
C GLY A 128 10.39 0.91 26.96
N ALA A 129 9.88 0.06 27.84
CA ALA A 129 10.68 -0.59 28.88
C ALA A 129 11.81 -1.47 28.34
N HIS A 130 11.66 -2.03 27.14
CA HIS A 130 12.65 -2.89 26.48
C HIS A 130 13.75 -2.13 25.74
N SER A 131 13.48 -0.89 25.32
CA SER A 131 14.44 -0.02 24.64
C SER A 131 13.94 1.44 24.73
N PRO A 132 14.42 2.23 25.69
CA PRO A 132 13.97 3.59 25.93
C PRO A 132 14.61 4.64 25.01
N GLU A 133 15.68 4.27 24.30
CA GLU A 133 16.48 5.20 23.49
C GLU A 133 15.68 5.75 22.31
N PRO A 134 15.77 7.04 21.97
CA PRO A 134 15.08 7.60 20.80
C PRO A 134 15.63 7.02 19.49
N LEU A 135 14.77 6.98 18.47
CA LEU A 135 15.16 6.78 17.08
C LEU A 135 14.73 7.99 16.24
N PRO A 136 15.50 8.41 15.22
CA PRO A 136 15.06 9.38 14.23
C PRO A 136 13.99 8.73 13.34
N MET A 137 12.79 8.55 13.87
CA MET A 137 11.78 7.66 13.28
C MET A 137 10.64 8.43 12.59
N VAL A 138 10.27 7.96 11.40
CA VAL A 138 9.00 8.26 10.74
C VAL A 138 8.16 6.99 10.68
N THR A 139 6.96 7.00 11.26
CA THR A 139 6.00 5.90 11.12
C THR A 139 4.91 6.26 10.12
N THR A 140 4.64 5.42 9.13
CA THR A 140 3.47 5.58 8.25
C THR A 140 2.29 4.76 8.73
N LEU A 141 1.16 5.43 8.90
CA LEU A 141 -0.12 4.86 9.31
C LEU A 141 -0.86 4.37 8.06
N HIS A 142 -0.93 3.04 7.92
CA HIS A 142 -1.50 2.36 6.75
C HIS A 142 -2.92 1.84 6.96
N THR A 143 -3.37 1.73 8.21
CA THR A 143 -4.68 1.19 8.61
C THR A 143 -5.39 2.16 9.55
N PRO A 144 -6.69 1.95 9.85
CA PRO A 144 -7.31 2.55 11.02
C PRO A 144 -6.53 2.25 12.32
N ALA A 145 -6.82 3.00 13.38
CA ALA A 145 -6.09 2.89 14.64
C ALA A 145 -6.16 1.49 15.26
N LEU A 146 -4.99 0.97 15.63
CA LEU A 146 -4.83 -0.29 16.34
C LEU A 146 -4.60 0.00 17.83
N PRO A 147 -5.34 -0.65 18.75
CA PRO A 147 -5.23 -0.36 20.19
C PRO A 147 -3.82 -0.52 20.75
N GLU A 148 -3.11 -1.61 20.40
CA GLU A 148 -1.75 -1.89 20.88
C GLU A 148 -0.75 -0.82 20.42
N LEU A 149 -0.79 -0.45 19.14
CA LEU A 149 0.09 0.60 18.60
C LEU A 149 -0.24 1.97 19.22
N THR A 150 -1.52 2.26 19.41
CA THR A 150 -1.96 3.52 20.06
C THR A 150 -1.42 3.60 21.48
N ALA A 151 -1.46 2.49 22.23
CA ALA A 151 -0.90 2.42 23.58
C ALA A 151 0.63 2.60 23.57
N ALA A 152 1.35 1.94 22.66
CA ALA A 152 2.79 2.06 22.52
C ALA A 152 3.23 3.49 22.14
N ILE A 153 2.56 4.10 21.16
CA ILE A 153 2.80 5.49 20.75
C ILE A 153 2.56 6.45 21.91
N ARG A 154 1.47 6.26 22.67
CA ARG A 154 1.17 7.08 23.85
C ARG A 154 2.22 6.91 24.95
N GLY A 155 2.67 5.68 25.19
CA GLY A 155 3.71 5.38 26.17
C GLY A 155 5.06 6.01 25.82
N ALA A 156 5.41 6.01 24.52
CA ALA A 156 6.63 6.64 24.03
C ALA A 156 6.58 8.19 24.06
N GLY A 157 5.38 8.80 24.00
CA GLY A 157 5.22 10.25 24.04
C GLY A 157 6.00 10.95 22.93
N ASP A 158 6.82 11.92 23.29
CA ASP A 158 7.65 12.68 22.33
C ASP A 158 8.73 11.81 21.64
N LEU A 159 9.07 10.65 22.22
CA LEU A 159 10.04 9.70 21.65
C LEU A 159 9.42 8.79 20.57
N ALA A 160 8.11 8.94 20.30
CA ALA A 160 7.43 8.13 19.29
C ALA A 160 7.79 8.52 17.83
N GLY A 161 8.50 9.63 17.63
CA GLY A 161 9.00 10.09 16.33
C GLY A 161 8.01 10.99 15.58
N ARG A 162 7.98 10.88 14.25
CA ARG A 162 7.06 11.60 13.36
C ARG A 162 6.12 10.63 12.67
N PHE A 163 4.97 11.14 12.24
CA PHE A 163 3.92 10.31 11.67
C PHE A 163 3.52 10.82 10.29
N ALA A 164 3.39 9.89 9.36
CA ALA A 164 2.73 10.10 8.09
C ALA A 164 1.45 9.24 8.03
N ALA A 165 0.46 9.66 7.25
CA ALA A 165 -0.71 8.84 6.94
C ALA A 165 -1.04 8.90 5.46
N VAL A 166 -1.54 7.78 4.94
CA VAL A 166 -1.82 7.60 3.50
C VAL A 166 -3.07 8.38 3.04
N SER A 167 -3.88 8.88 3.96
CA SER A 167 -5.00 9.77 3.67
C SER A 167 -5.36 10.66 4.87
N PRO A 168 -6.10 11.76 4.66
CA PRO A 168 -6.64 12.56 5.77
C PRO A 168 -7.59 11.75 6.67
N ARG A 169 -8.39 10.83 6.10
CA ARG A 169 -9.25 9.91 6.87
C ARG A 169 -8.45 9.02 7.81
N THR A 170 -7.38 8.41 7.32
CA THR A 170 -6.47 7.63 8.16
C THR A 170 -5.83 8.51 9.21
N ALA A 171 -5.32 9.70 8.87
CA ALA A 171 -4.74 10.61 9.88
C ALA A 171 -5.70 10.89 11.04
N ARG A 172 -6.98 11.15 10.75
CA ARG A 172 -8.03 11.44 11.76
C ARG A 172 -8.48 10.23 12.56
N SER A 173 -8.23 8.99 12.10
CA SER A 173 -8.59 7.80 12.88
C SER A 173 -7.64 7.52 14.02
N TRP A 174 -6.46 8.16 14.04
CA TRP A 174 -5.43 7.96 15.05
C TRP A 174 -5.36 9.12 16.04
N THR A 175 -5.18 8.79 17.32
CA THR A 175 -4.89 9.78 18.38
C THR A 175 -3.41 9.67 18.73
N ILE A 176 -2.60 10.62 18.28
CA ILE A 176 -1.13 10.58 18.39
C ILE A 176 -0.57 11.90 18.93
N PRO A 177 0.64 11.92 19.55
CA PRO A 177 1.18 13.08 20.24
C PRO A 177 1.62 14.24 19.32
N HIS A 178 1.70 14.02 18.01
CA HIS A 178 2.24 14.99 17.05
C HIS A 178 1.36 15.15 15.81
N PRO A 179 1.45 16.27 15.07
CA PRO A 179 0.79 16.41 13.78
C PRO A 179 1.15 15.28 12.81
N VAL A 180 0.15 14.76 12.12
CA VAL A 180 0.32 13.75 11.05
C VAL A 180 0.56 14.45 9.72
N HIS A 181 1.61 14.08 9.02
CA HIS A 181 1.81 14.48 7.62
C HIS A 181 0.96 13.60 6.71
N VAL A 182 0.03 14.18 5.95
CA VAL A 182 -0.71 13.39 4.94
C VAL A 182 0.17 13.22 3.71
N ILE A 183 0.70 12.00 3.54
CA ILE A 183 1.51 11.60 2.38
C ILE A 183 0.80 10.42 1.71
N PRO A 184 -0.02 10.68 0.68
CA PRO A 184 -0.70 9.60 -0.02
C PRO A 184 0.28 8.67 -0.73
N ASN A 185 -0.10 7.40 -0.84
CA ASN A 185 0.70 6.41 -1.56
C ASN A 185 0.90 6.85 -3.02
N GLY A 186 2.03 6.44 -3.57
CA GLY A 186 2.38 6.72 -4.95
C GLY A 186 2.25 5.49 -5.83
N VAL A 187 1.91 5.70 -7.09
CA VAL A 187 1.84 4.67 -8.12
C VAL A 187 3.03 4.82 -9.06
N ASP A 188 3.71 3.71 -9.36
CA ASP A 188 4.74 3.69 -10.39
C ASP A 188 4.08 3.77 -11.77
N VAL A 189 3.95 4.99 -12.27
CA VAL A 189 3.39 5.28 -13.58
C VAL A 189 4.26 4.78 -14.74
N SER A 190 5.52 4.41 -14.51
CA SER A 190 6.38 3.80 -15.53
C SER A 190 6.10 2.30 -15.68
N ALA A 191 5.68 1.66 -14.58
CA ALA A 191 5.23 0.28 -14.50
C ALA A 191 3.77 0.14 -14.98
N TRP A 192 2.84 0.86 -14.36
CA TRP A 192 1.42 0.87 -14.71
C TRP A 192 1.20 1.76 -15.93
N ARG A 193 1.26 1.18 -17.13
CA ARG A 193 1.22 1.92 -18.40
C ARG A 193 -0.19 2.01 -18.97
N PRO A 194 -0.51 3.08 -19.72
CA PRO A 194 -1.79 3.20 -20.41
C PRO A 194 -2.05 1.99 -21.31
N GLY A 195 -3.21 1.36 -21.15
CA GLY A 195 -3.67 0.28 -22.03
C GLY A 195 -4.77 0.74 -23.00
N PRO A 196 -5.13 -0.10 -23.97
CA PRO A 196 -6.12 0.24 -25.01
C PRO A 196 -7.56 0.31 -24.49
N GLY A 197 -7.84 -0.21 -23.30
CA GLY A 197 -9.19 -0.49 -22.83
C GLY A 197 -9.74 -1.76 -23.45
N GLY A 198 -11.04 -2.00 -23.27
CA GLY A 198 -11.70 -3.20 -23.78
C GLY A 198 -13.17 -3.24 -23.41
N ALA A 199 -13.76 -4.43 -23.38
CA ALA A 199 -15.19 -4.64 -23.17
C ALA A 199 -15.56 -5.13 -21.75
N SER A 200 -14.58 -5.54 -20.96
CA SER A 200 -14.81 -6.13 -19.63
C SER A 200 -14.42 -5.15 -18.52
N ALA A 201 -15.12 -5.24 -17.39
CA ALA A 201 -14.69 -4.68 -16.13
C ALA A 201 -13.57 -5.53 -15.49
N VAL A 202 -12.77 -4.92 -14.61
CA VAL A 202 -11.82 -5.63 -13.76
C VAL A 202 -12.07 -5.34 -12.29
N TRP A 203 -11.98 -6.37 -11.48
CA TRP A 203 -11.82 -6.26 -10.03
C TRP A 203 -10.53 -6.98 -9.66
N PHE A 204 -9.70 -6.38 -8.81
CA PHE A 204 -8.48 -7.04 -8.35
C PHE A 204 -8.12 -6.69 -6.92
N GLY A 205 -7.57 -7.69 -6.23
CA GLY A 205 -7.22 -7.63 -4.82
C GLY A 205 -7.47 -8.97 -4.13
N ARG A 206 -7.25 -8.99 -2.81
CA ARG A 206 -7.50 -10.17 -1.98
C ARG A 206 -8.99 -10.51 -1.97
N LEU A 207 -9.35 -11.75 -2.28
CA LEU A 207 -10.73 -12.24 -2.17
C LEU A 207 -11.04 -12.54 -0.70
N VAL A 208 -11.43 -11.50 0.02
CA VAL A 208 -11.81 -11.50 1.43
C VAL A 208 -13.08 -10.66 1.64
N PRO A 209 -13.88 -10.89 2.70
CA PRO A 209 -15.13 -10.16 2.93
C PRO A 209 -14.97 -8.63 2.92
N GLU A 210 -13.89 -8.12 3.51
CA GLU A 210 -13.59 -6.67 3.60
C GLU A 210 -13.37 -6.00 2.23
N LYS A 211 -13.11 -6.76 1.15
CA LYS A 211 -12.91 -6.22 -0.21
C LYS A 211 -14.13 -6.37 -1.12
N GLY A 212 -15.18 -7.07 -0.66
CA GLY A 212 -16.52 -7.01 -1.27
C GLY A 212 -16.66 -7.44 -2.74
N ALA A 213 -15.78 -8.31 -3.26
CA ALA A 213 -15.81 -8.77 -4.66
C ALA A 213 -17.18 -9.26 -5.17
N HIS A 214 -18.00 -9.88 -4.32
CA HIS A 214 -19.38 -10.30 -4.68
C HIS A 214 -20.25 -9.12 -5.12
N LEU A 215 -20.09 -7.96 -4.50
CA LEU A 215 -20.82 -6.74 -4.86
C LEU A 215 -20.42 -6.21 -6.24
N ALA A 216 -19.13 -6.36 -6.61
CA ALA A 216 -18.66 -6.01 -7.94
C ALA A 216 -19.28 -6.93 -9.01
N ILE A 217 -19.35 -8.24 -8.73
CA ILE A 217 -19.99 -9.21 -9.63
C ILE A 217 -21.46 -8.87 -9.84
N ASP A 218 -22.19 -8.65 -8.75
CA ASP A 218 -23.63 -8.37 -8.80
C ASP A 218 -23.92 -7.03 -9.51
N ALA A 219 -23.10 -6.00 -9.29
CA ALA A 219 -23.25 -4.71 -9.98
C ALA A 219 -22.91 -4.80 -11.48
N CYS A 220 -21.86 -5.55 -11.86
CA CYS A 220 -21.51 -5.76 -13.26
C CYS A 220 -22.61 -6.51 -14.04
N ARG A 221 -23.27 -7.48 -13.38
CA ARG A 221 -24.44 -8.18 -13.94
C ARG A 221 -25.62 -7.24 -14.22
N LEU A 222 -25.90 -6.31 -13.30
CA LEU A 222 -26.97 -5.31 -13.53
C LEU A 222 -26.68 -4.40 -14.73
N VAL A 223 -25.40 -4.07 -14.97
CA VAL A 223 -24.98 -3.27 -16.14
C VAL A 223 -24.90 -4.12 -17.41
N GLY A 224 -24.74 -5.44 -17.29
CA GLY A 224 -24.51 -6.34 -18.42
C GLY A 224 -23.08 -6.29 -18.96
N ILE A 225 -22.09 -5.94 -18.12
CA ILE A 225 -20.67 -5.93 -18.48
C ILE A 225 -19.95 -7.16 -17.87
N PRO A 226 -19.17 -7.93 -18.64
CA PRO A 226 -18.39 -9.03 -18.08
C PRO A 226 -17.34 -8.54 -17.07
N LEU A 227 -17.17 -9.25 -15.97
CA LEU A 227 -16.18 -8.97 -14.93
C LEU A 227 -15.06 -10.02 -14.90
N LEU A 228 -13.83 -9.54 -14.91
CA LEU A 228 -12.64 -10.34 -14.66
C LEU A 228 -12.12 -10.05 -13.24
N LEU A 229 -12.00 -11.09 -12.41
CA LEU A 229 -11.47 -11.00 -11.06
C LEU A 229 -10.05 -11.56 -11.00
N ALA A 230 -9.12 -10.84 -10.39
CA ALA A 230 -7.75 -11.29 -10.19
C ALA A 230 -7.26 -11.05 -8.75
N GLY A 231 -6.55 -12.03 -8.19
CA GLY A 231 -5.94 -11.94 -6.87
C GLY A 231 -6.10 -13.22 -6.04
N ARG A 232 -5.31 -13.31 -4.97
CA ARG A 232 -5.26 -14.47 -4.08
C ARG A 232 -6.57 -14.70 -3.33
N MET A 233 -6.90 -15.96 -3.11
CA MET A 233 -7.96 -16.39 -2.20
C MET A 233 -7.47 -16.20 -0.76
N GLY A 234 -7.83 -15.07 -0.14
CA GLY A 234 -7.41 -14.75 1.23
C GLY A 234 -8.36 -15.31 2.30
N ASP A 235 -9.59 -15.64 1.92
CA ASP A 235 -10.60 -16.25 2.79
C ASP A 235 -11.37 -17.31 1.99
N ARG A 236 -11.20 -18.58 2.38
CA ARG A 236 -11.78 -19.72 1.66
C ARG A 236 -13.28 -19.85 1.88
N GLU A 237 -13.78 -19.50 3.05
CA GLU A 237 -15.20 -19.56 3.38
C GLU A 237 -15.95 -18.51 2.57
N TYR A 238 -15.45 -17.28 2.58
CA TYR A 238 -15.97 -16.20 1.74
C TYR A 238 -15.91 -16.54 0.25
N PHE A 239 -14.80 -17.13 -0.22
CA PHE A 239 -14.70 -17.52 -1.62
C PHE A 239 -15.77 -18.55 -2.01
N ARG A 240 -15.90 -19.64 -1.25
CA ARG A 240 -16.88 -20.71 -1.52
C ARG A 240 -18.33 -20.25 -1.36
N GLY A 241 -18.60 -19.39 -0.37
CA GLY A 241 -19.95 -18.93 -0.06
C GLY A 241 -20.42 -17.80 -0.97
N GLU A 242 -19.55 -16.85 -1.30
CA GLU A 242 -19.94 -15.61 -1.98
C GLU A 242 -19.40 -15.48 -3.41
N ILE A 243 -18.21 -16.01 -3.69
CA ILE A 243 -17.55 -15.79 -4.99
C ILE A 243 -17.84 -16.93 -5.96
N GLU A 244 -17.48 -18.16 -5.61
CA GLU A 244 -17.60 -19.35 -6.44
C GLU A 244 -19.02 -19.54 -7.02
N PRO A 245 -20.12 -19.38 -6.24
CA PRO A 245 -21.48 -19.54 -6.77
C PRO A 245 -21.87 -18.45 -7.77
N ARG A 246 -21.13 -17.34 -7.79
CA ARG A 246 -21.32 -16.22 -8.71
C ARG A 246 -20.38 -16.28 -9.92
N LEU A 247 -19.49 -17.26 -10.05
CA LEU A 247 -18.62 -17.37 -11.21
C LEU A 247 -19.31 -18.13 -12.36
N ASP A 248 -19.07 -17.69 -13.58
CA ASP A 248 -19.51 -18.36 -14.80
C ASP A 248 -18.57 -18.03 -15.98
N ALA A 249 -18.74 -18.71 -17.11
CA ALA A 249 -17.83 -18.56 -18.25
C ALA A 249 -17.95 -17.21 -18.99
N THR A 250 -19.00 -16.43 -18.75
CA THR A 250 -19.41 -15.32 -19.63
C THR A 250 -19.51 -13.96 -18.94
N GLN A 251 -19.96 -13.92 -17.69
CA GLN A 251 -20.25 -12.69 -16.95
C GLN A 251 -19.28 -12.46 -15.80
N ALA A 252 -18.75 -13.49 -15.14
CA ALA A 252 -17.84 -13.32 -14.01
C ALA A 252 -16.79 -14.44 -13.94
N ARG A 253 -15.52 -14.12 -14.21
CA ARG A 253 -14.42 -15.10 -14.22
C ARG A 253 -13.34 -14.72 -13.23
N TRP A 254 -12.96 -15.67 -12.37
CA TRP A 254 -11.76 -15.55 -11.56
C TRP A 254 -10.55 -16.11 -12.31
N LEU A 255 -9.49 -15.30 -12.39
CA LEU A 255 -8.26 -15.61 -13.12
C LEU A 255 -7.14 -16.13 -12.21
N GLY A 256 -7.42 -16.32 -10.92
CA GLY A 256 -6.39 -16.68 -9.95
C GLY A 256 -5.52 -15.50 -9.54
N GLU A 257 -4.36 -15.82 -8.98
CA GLU A 257 -3.29 -14.87 -8.71
C GLU A 257 -2.43 -14.69 -9.96
N LEU A 258 -2.26 -13.44 -10.39
CA LEU A 258 -1.50 -13.08 -11.59
C LEU A 258 -0.17 -12.46 -11.19
N SER A 259 0.85 -12.62 -12.03
CA SER A 259 2.05 -11.78 -11.91
C SER A 259 1.70 -10.31 -12.09
N HIS A 260 2.54 -9.38 -11.59
CA HIS A 260 2.29 -7.95 -11.80
C HIS A 260 2.31 -7.56 -13.29
N ALA A 261 3.12 -8.23 -14.11
CA ALA A 261 3.13 -7.98 -15.55
C ALA A 261 1.77 -8.33 -16.18
N GLU A 262 1.22 -9.50 -15.85
CA GLU A 262 -0.09 -9.94 -16.30
C GLU A 262 -1.22 -9.08 -15.75
N LEU A 263 -1.17 -8.72 -14.46
CA LEU A 263 -2.17 -7.87 -13.81
C LEU A 263 -2.21 -6.47 -14.44
N ARG A 264 -1.05 -5.83 -14.64
CA ARG A 264 -0.95 -4.53 -15.32
C ARG A 264 -1.51 -4.58 -16.73
N SER A 265 -1.19 -5.65 -17.47
CA SER A 265 -1.74 -5.89 -18.80
C SER A 265 -3.26 -6.02 -18.75
N LEU A 266 -3.79 -6.90 -17.89
CA LEU A 266 -5.22 -7.11 -17.69
C LEU A 266 -5.95 -5.80 -17.42
N VAL A 267 -5.49 -5.04 -16.41
CA VAL A 267 -6.12 -3.78 -16.00
C VAL A 267 -6.15 -2.76 -17.15
N GLY A 268 -5.07 -2.67 -17.93
CA GLY A 268 -5.01 -1.80 -19.11
C GLY A 268 -5.95 -2.20 -20.26
N HIS A 269 -6.35 -3.47 -20.35
CA HIS A 269 -7.28 -3.99 -21.36
C HIS A 269 -8.74 -4.00 -20.89
N CYS A 270 -9.03 -3.46 -19.70
CA CYS A 270 -10.39 -3.37 -19.19
C CYS A 270 -11.00 -1.99 -19.41
N ALA A 271 -12.33 -1.98 -19.55
CA ALA A 271 -13.15 -0.80 -19.78
C ALA A 271 -13.25 0.08 -18.52
N VAL A 272 -13.32 -0.57 -17.36
CA VAL A 272 -13.52 0.06 -16.05
C VAL A 272 -12.96 -0.86 -14.96
N SER A 273 -12.42 -0.28 -13.90
CA SER A 273 -12.08 -0.99 -12.67
C SER A 273 -13.16 -0.74 -11.62
N VAL A 274 -13.59 -1.80 -10.95
CA VAL A 274 -14.64 -1.79 -9.93
C VAL A 274 -14.00 -2.05 -8.58
N VAL A 275 -14.13 -1.11 -7.64
CA VAL A 275 -13.42 -1.14 -6.34
C VAL A 275 -14.41 -1.05 -5.18
N THR A 276 -14.56 -2.14 -4.43
CA THR A 276 -15.70 -2.38 -3.54
C THR A 276 -15.33 -2.63 -2.07
N PRO A 277 -14.50 -1.78 -1.43
CA PRO A 277 -14.13 -2.02 -0.05
C PRO A 277 -15.36 -1.95 0.87
N ARG A 278 -15.47 -2.93 1.77
CA ARG A 278 -16.47 -2.99 2.84
C ARG A 278 -15.92 -2.52 4.19
N TRP A 279 -14.69 -2.02 4.21
CA TRP A 279 -14.01 -1.45 5.36
C TRP A 279 -13.57 -0.01 5.04
N GLU A 280 -13.08 0.72 6.05
CA GLU A 280 -12.53 2.08 5.90
C GLU A 280 -11.21 2.06 5.12
N GLU A 281 -11.30 1.86 3.80
CA GLU A 281 -10.15 1.72 2.89
C GLU A 281 -9.20 2.92 3.00
N PRO A 282 -7.98 2.74 3.54
CA PRO A 282 -7.09 3.85 3.88
C PRO A 282 -6.63 4.67 2.68
N PHE A 283 -6.35 4.00 1.55
CA PHE A 283 -5.91 4.64 0.31
C PHE A 283 -6.50 3.97 -0.93
N GLY A 284 -6.45 2.64 -1.03
CA GLY A 284 -6.96 1.90 -2.20
C GLY A 284 -6.05 1.97 -3.42
N LEU A 285 -4.82 1.42 -3.33
CA LEU A 285 -3.81 1.41 -4.41
C LEU A 285 -4.40 0.98 -5.76
N VAL A 286 -5.23 -0.06 -5.76
CA VAL A 286 -5.87 -0.64 -6.95
C VAL A 286 -6.63 0.39 -7.80
N ALA A 287 -7.26 1.39 -7.17
CA ALA A 287 -7.96 2.46 -7.89
C ALA A 287 -6.95 3.34 -8.64
N PHE A 288 -5.89 3.76 -7.97
CA PHE A 288 -4.88 4.65 -8.55
C PHE A 288 -4.01 3.92 -9.59
N GLU A 289 -3.74 2.63 -9.39
CA GLU A 289 -3.08 1.75 -10.36
C GLU A 289 -3.93 1.58 -11.64
N SER A 290 -5.24 1.41 -11.48
CA SER A 290 -6.18 1.37 -12.62
C SER A 290 -6.19 2.69 -13.40
N MET A 291 -6.29 3.81 -12.69
CA MET A 291 -6.21 5.14 -13.31
C MET A 291 -4.85 5.36 -14.00
N ALA A 292 -3.75 4.82 -13.45
CA ALA A 292 -2.45 4.82 -14.10
C ALA A 292 -2.45 3.98 -15.40
N CYS A 293 -3.23 2.91 -15.50
CA CYS A 293 -3.44 2.22 -16.77
C CYS A 293 -4.39 2.95 -17.74
N GLY A 294 -4.88 4.14 -17.37
CA GLY A 294 -5.92 4.85 -18.11
C GLY A 294 -7.30 4.20 -17.97
N THR A 295 -7.47 3.25 -17.05
CA THR A 295 -8.72 2.53 -16.83
C THR A 295 -9.57 3.33 -15.84
N PRO A 296 -10.76 3.83 -16.25
CA PRO A 296 -11.70 4.51 -15.36
C PRO A 296 -12.05 3.68 -14.14
N VAL A 297 -12.41 4.36 -13.04
CA VAL A 297 -12.73 3.71 -11.76
C VAL A 297 -14.17 3.99 -11.37
N ALA A 298 -14.89 2.94 -11.01
CA ALA A 298 -16.13 2.98 -10.25
C ALA A 298 -15.87 2.38 -8.86
N ALA A 299 -16.18 3.12 -7.79
CA ALA A 299 -15.83 2.69 -6.44
C ALA A 299 -16.87 3.09 -5.39
N PHE A 300 -16.92 2.37 -4.27
CA PHE A 300 -17.66 2.84 -3.10
C PHE A 300 -16.99 4.08 -2.48
N ASP A 301 -17.79 5.07 -2.09
CA ASP A 301 -17.35 6.27 -1.35
C ASP A 301 -17.09 5.94 0.13
N ARG A 302 -16.04 5.14 0.38
CA ARG A 302 -15.67 4.67 1.73
C ARG A 302 -14.20 4.95 2.04
N GLY A 303 -13.93 5.27 3.30
CA GLY A 303 -12.58 5.45 3.82
C GLY A 303 -11.81 6.63 3.22
N GLY A 304 -10.49 6.55 3.32
CA GLY A 304 -9.58 7.52 2.70
C GLY A 304 -9.58 7.45 1.18
N MET A 305 -9.82 6.27 0.60
CA MET A 305 -9.99 6.13 -0.85
C MET A 305 -11.13 7.01 -1.38
N GLY A 306 -12.33 6.92 -0.78
CA GLY A 306 -13.48 7.74 -1.19
C GLY A 306 -13.20 9.24 -1.08
N GLU A 307 -12.58 9.70 0.01
CA GLU A 307 -12.18 11.10 0.19
C GLU A 307 -11.19 11.57 -0.88
N LEU A 308 -10.20 10.75 -1.24
CA LEU A 308 -9.21 11.08 -2.27
C LEU A 308 -9.82 11.07 -3.68
N LEU A 309 -10.77 10.18 -3.95
CA LEU A 309 -11.42 10.04 -5.25
C LEU A 309 -12.56 11.05 -5.48
N ARG A 310 -13.09 11.70 -4.43
CA ARG A 310 -14.19 12.67 -4.55
C ARG A 310 -13.93 13.80 -5.55
N PHE A 311 -12.68 14.18 -5.74
CA PHE A 311 -12.24 15.22 -6.69
C PHE A 311 -11.40 14.64 -7.86
N ALA A 312 -11.47 13.33 -8.04
CA ALA A 312 -10.83 12.62 -9.14
C ALA A 312 -11.81 12.42 -10.30
N PRO A 313 -11.32 12.21 -11.54
CA PRO A 313 -12.14 11.71 -12.62
C PRO A 313 -12.43 10.21 -12.39
N ALA A 314 -13.32 9.94 -11.44
CA ALA A 314 -13.83 8.62 -11.06
C ALA A 314 -15.32 8.74 -10.72
N ALA A 315 -16.04 7.62 -10.75
CA ALA A 315 -17.44 7.58 -10.33
C ALA A 315 -17.55 6.90 -8.96
N LEU A 316 -18.19 7.58 -8.00
CA LEU A 316 -18.39 7.06 -6.66
C LEU A 316 -19.83 6.61 -6.46
N ALA A 317 -19.99 5.52 -5.69
CA ALA A 317 -21.26 4.92 -5.34
C ALA A 317 -21.47 4.94 -3.82
N GLU A 318 -22.74 4.91 -3.41
CA GLU A 318 -23.09 4.70 -2.00
C GLU A 318 -22.50 3.38 -1.50
N PRO A 319 -21.86 3.36 -0.31
CA PRO A 319 -21.20 2.16 0.19
C PRO A 319 -22.16 0.97 0.39
N ASP A 320 -21.72 -0.23 -0.03
CA ASP A 320 -22.47 -1.49 0.00
C ASP A 320 -23.77 -1.53 -0.88
N ASP A 321 -24.06 -0.48 -1.66
CA ASP A 321 -25.22 -0.43 -2.56
C ASP A 321 -24.85 -0.87 -3.99
N VAL A 322 -25.35 -2.05 -4.37
CA VAL A 322 -25.11 -2.67 -5.69
C VAL A 322 -25.71 -1.86 -6.84
N GLU A 323 -26.89 -1.26 -6.67
CA GLU A 323 -27.54 -0.47 -7.72
C GLU A 323 -26.83 0.87 -7.90
N SER A 324 -26.41 1.50 -6.80
CA SER A 324 -25.57 2.69 -6.86
C SER A 324 -24.24 2.38 -7.54
N LEU A 325 -23.65 1.22 -7.27
CA LEU A 325 -22.42 0.78 -7.93
C LEU A 325 -22.63 0.55 -9.43
N ALA A 326 -23.75 -0.05 -9.84
CA ALA A 326 -24.10 -0.23 -11.25
C ALA A 326 -24.22 1.13 -11.99
N ARG A 327 -24.83 2.14 -11.36
CA ARG A 327 -24.87 3.52 -11.88
C ARG A 327 -23.48 4.14 -11.98
N ALA A 328 -22.63 3.94 -10.97
CA ALA A 328 -21.25 4.43 -10.99
C ALA A 328 -20.40 3.74 -12.08
N ILE A 329 -20.57 2.43 -12.30
CA ILE A 329 -19.93 1.70 -13.40
C ILE A 329 -20.33 2.32 -14.74
N SER A 330 -21.63 2.53 -14.95
CA SER A 330 -22.14 3.15 -16.19
C SER A 330 -21.57 4.55 -16.42
N ALA A 331 -21.47 5.37 -15.36
CA ALA A 331 -20.86 6.69 -15.43
C ALA A 331 -19.34 6.64 -15.71
N ALA A 332 -18.62 5.72 -15.07
CA ALA A 332 -17.18 5.56 -15.23
C ALA A 332 -16.80 5.15 -16.66
N LEU A 333 -17.61 4.34 -17.33
CA LEU A 333 -17.42 3.94 -18.73
C LEU A 333 -17.37 5.14 -19.69
N GLY A 334 -17.98 6.27 -19.33
CA GLY A 334 -17.93 7.51 -20.11
C GLY A 334 -16.71 8.39 -19.87
N LEU A 335 -15.83 8.04 -18.91
CA LEU A 335 -14.68 8.87 -18.56
C LEU A 335 -13.53 8.74 -19.57
N SER A 336 -12.87 9.86 -19.85
CA SER A 336 -11.69 9.88 -20.72
C SER A 336 -10.51 9.16 -20.07
N ARG A 337 -10.09 8.05 -20.70
CA ARG A 337 -8.90 7.27 -20.32
C ARG A 337 -7.62 8.12 -20.20
N GLY A 338 -7.45 9.07 -21.10
CA GLY A 338 -6.31 10.00 -21.07
C GLY A 338 -6.36 10.93 -19.86
N HIS A 339 -7.54 11.46 -19.54
CA HIS A 339 -7.73 12.37 -18.41
C HIS A 339 -7.53 11.65 -17.07
N VAL A 340 -8.07 10.43 -16.89
CA VAL A 340 -7.87 9.68 -15.63
C VAL A 340 -6.38 9.40 -15.37
N ARG A 341 -5.65 9.03 -16.43
CA ARG A 341 -4.19 8.83 -16.39
C ARG A 341 -3.44 10.09 -16.02
N GLU A 342 -3.69 11.19 -16.73
CA GLU A 342 -3.01 12.46 -16.49
C GLU A 342 -3.23 12.93 -15.05
N TRP A 343 -4.45 12.80 -14.54
CA TRP A 343 -4.80 13.19 -13.18
C TRP A 343 -3.97 12.43 -12.14
N VAL A 344 -3.85 11.10 -12.28
CA VAL A 344 -3.07 10.27 -11.36
C VAL A 344 -1.58 10.57 -11.48
N ALA A 345 -1.04 10.64 -12.71
CA ALA A 345 0.39 10.85 -12.92
C ALA A 345 0.88 12.18 -12.34
N ARG A 346 0.04 13.22 -12.38
CA ARG A 346 0.39 14.54 -11.84
C ARG A 346 0.35 14.60 -10.31
N ARG A 347 -0.51 13.82 -9.66
CA ARG A 347 -0.82 13.97 -8.22
C ARG A 347 -0.30 12.85 -7.34
N TYR A 348 -0.25 11.63 -7.86
CA TYR A 348 0.02 10.40 -7.12
C TYR A 348 1.13 9.56 -7.75
N SER A 349 2.07 10.16 -8.50
CA SER A 349 3.26 9.43 -8.96
C SER A 349 4.14 9.01 -7.79
N LEU A 350 4.71 7.80 -7.85
CA LEU A 350 5.65 7.29 -6.86
C LEU A 350 6.84 8.21 -6.60
N ALA A 351 7.43 8.80 -7.64
CA ALA A 351 8.52 9.77 -7.51
C ALA A 351 8.13 11.01 -6.69
N ARG A 352 6.86 11.44 -6.73
CA ARG A 352 6.39 12.57 -5.90
C ARG A 352 6.25 12.15 -4.44
N THR A 353 5.76 10.93 -4.20
CA THR A 353 5.63 10.38 -2.85
C THR A 353 7.01 10.18 -2.20
N ALA A 354 7.99 9.65 -2.93
CA ALA A 354 9.38 9.55 -2.47
C ALA A 354 9.94 10.92 -2.05
N ARG A 355 9.85 11.95 -2.90
CA ARG A 355 10.27 13.34 -2.53
C ARG A 355 9.58 13.88 -1.28
N ARG A 356 8.30 13.58 -1.06
CA ARG A 356 7.56 14.01 0.15
C ARG A 356 8.11 13.32 1.39
N TYR A 357 8.39 12.03 1.31
CA TYR A 357 9.06 11.31 2.38
C TYR A 357 10.48 11.83 2.61
N THR A 358 11.26 12.06 1.55
CA THR A 358 12.60 12.67 1.64
C THR A 358 12.59 14.02 2.35
N ALA A 359 11.57 14.85 2.12
CA ALA A 359 11.39 16.12 2.85
C ALA A 359 11.15 15.87 4.35
N LEU A 360 10.24 14.94 4.68
CA LEU A 360 9.96 14.57 6.07
C LEU A 360 11.17 13.95 6.78
N TYR A 361 11.96 13.13 6.08
CA TYR A 361 13.19 12.55 6.62
C TYR A 361 14.19 13.63 7.02
N LYS A 362 14.35 14.68 6.19
CA LYS A 362 15.24 15.81 6.51
C LYS A 362 14.78 16.55 7.77
N GLU A 363 13.47 16.68 8.00
CA GLU A 363 12.96 17.29 9.24
C GLU A 363 13.28 16.46 10.49
N VAL A 364 13.37 15.14 10.35
CA VAL A 364 13.70 14.20 11.43
C VAL A 364 15.20 14.14 11.68
N ALA A 365 16.02 14.09 10.62
CA ALA A 365 17.48 13.97 10.73
C ALA A 365 18.18 15.25 11.23
N LEU A 366 17.52 16.41 11.20
CA LEU A 366 18.07 17.69 11.70
C LEU A 366 17.90 17.88 13.23
N ARG A 367 17.35 16.88 13.93
CA ARG A 367 17.12 16.89 15.38
C ARG A 367 18.06 15.91 16.06
#